data_AF-A0A0G4EXD9-F1
#
_entry.id   AF-A0A0G4EXD9-F1
#
_cell.length_a   1.000
_cell.length_b   1.000
_cell.length_c   1.000
_cell.angle_alpha   90.00
_cell.angle_beta   90.00
_cell.angle_gamma   90.00
#
_symmetry.space_group_name_H-M   'P 1'
#
loop_
_entity.id
_entity.type
_entity.pdbx_description
1 polymer ?
#
loop_
_entity_poly.entity_id
_entity_poly.type
_entity_poly.pdbx_seq_one_letter_code
_entity_poly.pdbx_strand_id
1 'polypeptide(L)'
;MERTKRTPGFRDHFIHIIETLKNDLLQLLQGLGSIVDDELVFNSSTRNPPLHTLEQTVKRVSGYTINYSFLAGRSGASGEEAAGQLLEPLLTLLNLREAVLYQFLYAILYRCAVCMMDIGIRRKYSAGGIAEVYNLIIDFQAKSGVIPDRPPLPAIVPSPGPYTHPSLLATPTATPVASVRLIELSKEIDMLDGAVRNYAAGNEMVIIEAPTRDGKSAQQEMQQCDLRRELTAMWKKTITLEGEINQLKSVKYTPTTELIQNLTAKTKSQAELISKLQIEKSEWETKANQLEIKNQELKRSLHEAEEQRSAVAHPVAAPTAISLASSAAARGSAVIQDQLERELETARKTLEKTKADSALLSNMYREQIKNNQENERKCGKLEEGVTELNEALKQERSANVYLREELKKKQQLITRLFASRESMHSSYLDGKGSISEAQREVQDARQEVQAMKQVLMGRDSQIQEVTRALMRASARVDELENQKKCLLDKFAAISGKSIPAQEVLKQFHPRVQ
;
A
#
# COMPACT_ATOMS: atom_id res chain seq x y z
N MET A 1 56.19 30.55 11.18
CA MET A 1 56.39 29.64 10.03
C MET A 1 55.04 29.38 9.38
N GLU A 2 54.68 30.22 8.41
CA GLU A 2 53.49 29.99 7.59
C GLU A 2 53.79 28.84 6.62
N ARG A 3 53.18 27.67 6.88
CA ARG A 3 53.16 26.59 5.88
C ARG A 3 52.34 27.10 4.71
N THR A 4 53.02 27.47 3.63
CA THR A 4 52.40 27.76 2.35
C THR A 4 51.56 26.55 1.94
N LYS A 5 50.23 26.71 1.97
CA LYS A 5 49.29 25.71 1.48
C LYS A 5 49.58 25.54 -0.01
N ARG A 6 50.28 24.46 -0.39
CA ARG A 6 50.39 24.07 -1.79
C ARG A 6 48.98 23.87 -2.32
N THR A 7 48.64 24.61 -3.38
CA THR A 7 47.42 24.36 -4.13
C THR A 7 47.49 22.95 -4.71
N PRO A 8 46.45 22.11 -4.51
CA PRO A 8 46.44 20.75 -5.02
C PRO A 8 46.60 20.77 -6.55
N GLY A 9 47.49 19.94 -7.07
CA GLY A 9 47.72 19.84 -8.50
C GLY A 9 46.57 19.12 -9.21
N PHE A 10 46.55 19.13 -10.55
CA PHE A 10 45.57 18.36 -11.35
C PHE A 10 45.55 16.88 -10.94
N ARG A 11 46.72 16.30 -10.67
CA ARG A 11 46.87 14.92 -10.21
C ARG A 11 46.13 14.66 -8.90
N ASP A 12 46.25 15.56 -7.92
CA ASP A 12 45.61 15.41 -6.62
C ASP A 12 44.08 15.46 -6.77
N HIS A 13 43.58 16.35 -7.63
CA HIS A 13 42.15 16.42 -7.97
C HIS A 13 41.66 15.17 -8.70
N PHE A 14 42.42 14.65 -9.67
CA PHE A 14 42.05 13.46 -10.42
C PHE A 14 42.00 12.21 -9.53
N ILE A 15 42.99 12.02 -8.66
CA ILE A 15 43.00 10.93 -7.66
C ILE A 15 41.78 11.07 -6.74
N HIS A 16 41.52 12.29 -6.25
CA HIS A 16 40.36 12.55 -5.40
C HIS A 16 39.03 12.23 -6.08
N ILE A 17 38.85 12.56 -7.37
CA ILE A 17 37.65 12.21 -8.14
C ILE A 17 37.47 10.69 -8.23
N ILE A 18 38.55 9.95 -8.54
CA ILE A 18 38.49 8.48 -8.65
C ILE A 18 38.19 7.83 -7.29
N GLU A 19 38.81 8.29 -6.22
CA GLU A 19 38.54 7.81 -4.87
C GLU A 19 37.10 8.10 -4.43
N THR A 20 36.59 9.29 -4.76
CA THR A 20 35.20 9.66 -4.49
C THR A 20 34.23 8.75 -5.25
N LEU A 21 34.44 8.58 -6.55
CA LEU A 21 33.62 7.72 -7.40
C LEU A 21 33.64 6.25 -6.94
N LYS A 22 34.79 5.78 -6.46
CA LYS A 22 34.94 4.45 -5.86
C LYS A 22 34.12 4.32 -4.59
N ASN A 23 34.22 5.28 -3.67
CA ASN A 23 33.47 5.25 -2.42
C ASN A 23 31.96 5.27 -2.68
N ASP A 24 31.51 6.10 -3.63
CA ASP A 24 30.12 6.13 -4.08
C ASP A 24 29.67 4.77 -4.64
N LEU A 25 30.48 4.14 -5.49
CA LEU A 25 30.21 2.81 -6.04
C LEU A 25 30.11 1.74 -4.95
N LEU A 26 31.01 1.75 -3.96
CA LEU A 26 30.98 0.81 -2.85
C LEU A 26 29.73 1.01 -1.98
N GLN A 27 29.32 2.26 -1.73
CA GLN A 27 28.08 2.55 -1.02
C GLN A 27 26.85 2.08 -1.81
N LEU A 28 26.82 2.31 -3.13
CA LEU A 28 25.74 1.83 -3.99
C LEU A 28 25.66 0.29 -4.01
N LEU A 29 26.79 -0.40 -4.10
CA LEU A 29 26.85 -1.87 -4.04
C LEU A 29 26.39 -2.40 -2.69
N GLN A 30 26.80 -1.76 -1.59
CA GLN A 30 26.34 -2.13 -0.24
C GLN A 30 24.82 -1.92 -0.09
N GLY A 31 24.29 -0.81 -0.61
CA GLY A 31 22.86 -0.56 -0.66
C GLY A 31 22.12 -1.61 -1.49
N LEU A 32 22.64 -1.96 -2.67
CA LEU A 32 22.06 -2.98 -3.54
C LEU A 32 22.01 -4.35 -2.85
N GLY A 33 23.06 -4.73 -2.11
CA GLY A 33 23.09 -5.98 -1.34
C GLY A 33 22.01 -6.08 -0.26
N SER A 34 21.55 -4.95 0.29
CA SER A 34 20.41 -4.93 1.23
C SER A 34 19.04 -5.12 0.56
N ILE A 35 18.95 -4.90 -0.75
CA ILE A 35 17.69 -4.91 -1.51
C ILE A 35 17.49 -6.26 -2.23
N VAL A 36 18.58 -6.94 -2.57
CA VAL A 36 18.62 -8.11 -3.45
C VAL A 36 18.91 -9.39 -2.65
N ASP A 37 18.41 -10.54 -3.10
CA ASP A 37 18.69 -11.83 -2.45
C ASP A 37 19.95 -12.43 -3.03
N ASP A 38 20.96 -12.62 -2.17
CA ASP A 38 22.18 -13.32 -2.55
C ASP A 38 21.89 -14.79 -2.88
N GLU A 39 20.89 -15.44 -2.25
CA GLU A 39 20.66 -16.89 -2.36
C GLU A 39 20.02 -17.32 -3.69
N LEU A 40 19.17 -16.50 -4.31
CA LEU A 40 18.48 -16.84 -5.56
C LEU A 40 19.38 -16.74 -6.81
N VAL A 41 20.52 -16.06 -6.71
CA VAL A 41 21.48 -15.90 -7.81
C VAL A 41 22.35 -17.17 -8.00
N PHE A 42 22.42 -18.07 -7.01
CA PHE A 42 23.34 -19.21 -7.03
C PHE A 42 22.89 -20.44 -7.81
N ASN A 43 21.61 -20.54 -8.21
CA ASN A 43 21.08 -21.77 -8.82
C ASN A 43 20.98 -21.79 -10.34
N SER A 44 21.51 -20.80 -11.06
CA SER A 44 21.65 -20.87 -12.52
C SER A 44 23.11 -20.91 -12.94
N SER A 45 23.47 -21.93 -13.73
CA SER A 45 24.79 -22.17 -14.34
C SER A 45 25.30 -21.02 -15.26
N THR A 46 24.66 -19.86 -15.24
CA THR A 46 24.92 -18.73 -16.12
C THR A 46 25.48 -17.56 -15.32
N ARG A 47 26.81 -17.55 -15.21
CA ARG A 47 27.73 -16.40 -15.15
C ARG A 47 27.13 -15.03 -14.75
N ASN A 48 26.64 -14.89 -13.52
CA ASN A 48 26.60 -13.58 -12.88
C ASN A 48 27.86 -13.43 -12.02
N PRO A 49 28.73 -12.43 -12.26
CA PRO A 49 29.77 -12.13 -11.30
C PRO A 49 29.09 -11.74 -9.99
N PRO A 50 29.32 -12.45 -8.86
CA PRO A 50 28.71 -12.07 -7.58
C PRO A 50 29.03 -10.61 -7.25
N LEU A 51 28.19 -9.94 -6.45
CA LEU A 51 28.46 -8.55 -6.00
C LEU A 51 29.90 -8.37 -5.49
N HIS A 52 30.44 -9.41 -4.87
CA HIS A 52 31.84 -9.50 -4.47
C HIS A 52 32.84 -9.35 -5.63
N THR A 53 32.57 -9.91 -6.82
CA THR A 53 33.40 -9.76 -8.02
C THR A 53 33.34 -8.34 -8.58
N LEU A 54 32.20 -7.66 -8.48
CA LEU A 54 32.10 -6.24 -8.82
C LEU A 54 32.88 -5.38 -7.83
N GLU A 55 32.77 -5.66 -6.54
CA GLU A 55 33.55 -5.01 -5.50
C GLU A 55 35.07 -5.22 -5.73
N GLN A 56 35.48 -6.44 -6.09
CA GLN A 56 36.85 -6.73 -6.49
C GLN A 56 37.26 -5.99 -7.75
N THR A 57 36.35 -5.80 -8.71
CA THR A 57 36.63 -5.05 -9.95
C THR A 57 36.86 -3.58 -9.61
N VAL A 58 36.01 -2.97 -8.77
CA VAL A 58 36.20 -1.60 -8.24
C VAL A 58 37.54 -1.48 -7.51
N LYS A 59 37.88 -2.46 -6.66
CA LYS A 59 39.18 -2.50 -5.94
C LYS A 59 40.36 -2.66 -6.91
N ARG A 60 40.26 -3.51 -7.94
CA ARG A 60 41.33 -3.72 -8.95
C ARG A 60 41.58 -2.47 -9.78
N VAL A 61 40.53 -1.80 -10.24
CA VAL A 61 40.67 -0.53 -10.99
C VAL A 61 41.44 0.51 -10.16
N SER A 62 41.27 0.51 -8.82
CA SER A 62 42.05 1.39 -7.94
C SER A 62 43.53 0.98 -7.76
N GLY A 63 43.86 -0.29 -7.93
CA GLY A 63 45.26 -0.76 -7.91
C GLY A 63 46.04 -0.33 -9.15
N TYR A 64 45.37 -0.21 -10.30
CA TYR A 64 46.00 0.27 -11.53
C TYR A 64 46.33 1.76 -11.46
N THR A 65 45.44 2.62 -10.93
CA THR A 65 45.66 4.07 -10.84
C THR A 65 46.88 4.47 -10.01
N ILE A 66 47.18 3.73 -8.94
CA ILE A 66 48.35 3.99 -8.08
C ILE A 66 49.66 3.67 -8.84
N ASN A 67 49.70 2.57 -9.60
CA ASN A 67 50.86 2.14 -10.37
C ASN A 67 51.11 2.98 -11.63
N TYR A 68 50.07 3.51 -12.28
CA TYR A 68 50.23 4.38 -13.46
C TYR A 68 50.95 5.70 -13.15
N SER A 69 50.81 6.21 -11.93
CA SER A 69 51.51 7.42 -11.48
C SER A 69 53.03 7.25 -11.39
N PHE A 70 53.50 6.00 -11.31
CA PHE A 70 54.92 5.64 -11.34
C PHE A 70 55.43 5.42 -12.77
N LEU A 71 54.56 4.98 -13.69
CA LEU A 71 54.90 4.68 -15.08
C LEU A 71 54.90 5.91 -15.99
N ALA A 72 54.00 6.88 -15.78
CA ALA A 72 53.95 8.13 -16.55
C ALA A 72 55.22 9.00 -16.41
N GLY A 73 56.03 8.78 -15.36
CA GLY A 73 57.33 9.43 -15.20
C GLY A 73 58.48 8.75 -15.97
N ARG A 74 58.26 7.59 -16.60
CA ARG A 74 59.30 6.77 -17.25
C ARG A 74 59.06 6.48 -18.73
N SER A 75 57.81 6.45 -19.21
CA SER A 75 57.54 6.23 -20.63
C SER A 75 57.46 7.56 -21.37
N GLY A 76 58.34 7.80 -22.36
CA GLY A 76 58.30 8.95 -23.27
C GLY A 76 57.12 8.95 -24.25
N ALA A 77 55.95 8.48 -23.82
CA ALA A 77 54.71 8.51 -24.58
C ALA A 77 54.28 9.97 -24.80
N SER A 78 53.76 10.26 -26.00
CA SER A 78 53.20 11.58 -26.30
C SER A 78 52.06 11.90 -25.32
N GLY A 79 51.91 13.19 -24.98
CA GLY A 79 50.97 13.63 -23.93
C GLY A 79 49.51 13.20 -24.16
N GLU A 80 49.11 12.95 -25.41
CA GLU A 80 47.76 12.47 -25.76
C GLU A 80 47.54 10.99 -25.44
N GLU A 81 48.50 10.10 -25.72
CA GLU A 81 48.38 8.67 -25.38
C GLU A 81 48.35 8.45 -23.86
N ALA A 82 49.17 9.21 -23.12
CA ALA A 82 49.18 9.18 -21.67
C ALA A 82 47.85 9.68 -21.06
N ALA A 83 47.23 10.70 -21.66
CA ALA A 83 45.92 11.19 -21.24
C ALA A 83 44.79 10.18 -21.53
N GLY A 84 44.83 9.51 -22.68
CA GLY A 84 43.86 8.45 -23.03
C GLY A 84 43.90 7.26 -22.07
N GLN A 85 45.10 6.80 -21.71
CA GLN A 85 45.29 5.71 -20.75
C GLN A 85 44.85 6.08 -19.32
N LEU A 86 44.94 7.36 -18.94
CA LEU A 86 44.43 7.86 -17.67
C LEU A 86 42.89 7.95 -17.65
N LEU A 87 42.26 8.25 -18.79
CA LEU A 87 40.80 8.38 -18.87
C LEU A 87 40.08 7.03 -18.79
N GLU A 88 40.66 5.97 -19.36
CA GLU A 88 40.00 4.66 -19.48
C GLU A 88 39.52 4.06 -18.13
N PRO A 89 40.31 4.07 -17.04
CA PRO A 89 39.84 3.67 -15.71
C PRO A 89 38.66 4.51 -15.21
N LEU A 90 38.68 5.82 -15.45
CA LEU A 90 37.61 6.73 -15.03
C LEU A 90 36.33 6.44 -15.81
N LEU A 91 36.41 6.28 -17.14
CA LEU A 91 35.26 5.92 -17.99
C LEU A 91 34.68 4.55 -17.59
N THR A 92 35.55 3.59 -17.27
CA THR A 92 35.14 2.26 -16.79
C THR A 92 34.38 2.36 -15.47
N LEU A 93 34.86 3.15 -14.52
CA LEU A 93 34.16 3.37 -13.25
C LEU A 93 32.84 4.12 -13.43
N LEU A 94 32.77 5.11 -14.34
CA LEU A 94 31.54 5.84 -14.63
C LEU A 94 30.48 4.93 -15.27
N ASN A 95 30.87 4.12 -16.26
CA ASN A 95 29.98 3.11 -16.86
C ASN A 95 29.53 2.07 -15.83
N LEU A 96 30.43 1.63 -14.95
CA LEU A 96 30.10 0.71 -13.87
C LEU A 96 29.12 1.34 -12.88
N ARG A 97 29.31 2.61 -12.51
CA ARG A 97 28.40 3.37 -11.65
C ARG A 97 27.02 3.42 -12.25
N GLU A 98 26.92 3.68 -13.55
CA GLU A 98 25.63 3.71 -14.21
C GLU A 98 24.95 2.35 -14.26
N ALA A 99 25.70 1.27 -14.51
CA ALA A 99 25.16 -0.08 -14.47
C ALA A 99 24.66 -0.47 -13.08
N VAL A 100 25.41 -0.15 -12.02
CA VAL A 100 24.98 -0.40 -10.62
C VAL A 100 23.75 0.44 -10.27
N LEU A 101 23.72 1.71 -10.68
CA LEU A 101 22.59 2.60 -10.42
C LEU A 101 21.34 2.15 -11.18
N TYR A 102 21.47 1.66 -12.41
CA TYR A 102 20.38 1.03 -13.15
C TYR A 102 19.79 -0.16 -12.39
N GLN A 103 20.64 -1.06 -11.87
CA GLN A 103 20.18 -2.22 -11.09
C GLN A 103 19.49 -1.82 -9.80
N PHE A 104 20.00 -0.79 -9.13
CA PHE A 104 19.39 -0.23 -7.93
C PHE A 104 18.00 0.33 -8.22
N LEU A 105 17.87 1.14 -9.28
CA LEU A 105 16.57 1.68 -9.72
C LEU A 105 15.60 0.58 -10.14
N TYR A 106 16.10 -0.44 -10.87
CA TYR A 106 15.31 -1.60 -11.26
C TYR A 106 14.77 -2.34 -10.04
N ALA A 107 15.60 -2.54 -9.01
CA ALA A 107 15.20 -3.22 -7.80
C ALA A 107 14.13 -2.44 -7.00
N ILE A 108 14.22 -1.11 -6.97
CA ILE A 108 13.19 -0.27 -6.36
C ILE A 108 11.90 -0.32 -7.20
N LEU A 109 11.98 -0.21 -8.53
CA LEU A 109 10.82 -0.34 -9.41
C LEU A 109 10.11 -1.69 -9.22
N TYR A 110 10.86 -2.78 -9.03
CA TYR A 110 10.30 -4.08 -8.66
C TYR A 110 9.50 -4.04 -7.37
N ARG A 111 10.07 -3.49 -6.30
CA ARG A 111 9.33 -3.35 -5.03
C ARG A 111 8.09 -2.47 -5.18
N CYS A 112 8.18 -1.37 -5.93
CA CYS A 112 7.03 -0.53 -6.24
C CYS A 112 5.93 -1.32 -6.97
N ALA A 113 6.29 -2.10 -8.00
CA ALA A 113 5.33 -2.93 -8.73
C ALA A 113 4.66 -3.99 -7.84
N VAL A 114 5.44 -4.67 -6.99
CA VAL A 114 4.90 -5.64 -6.03
C VAL A 114 3.93 -4.96 -5.06
N CYS A 115 4.33 -3.83 -4.45
CA CYS A 115 3.43 -3.08 -3.57
C CYS A 115 2.14 -2.64 -4.28
N MET A 116 2.24 -2.21 -5.54
CA MET A 116 1.07 -1.85 -6.33
C MET A 116 0.15 -3.06 -6.60
N MET A 117 0.72 -4.24 -6.85
CA MET A 117 -0.06 -5.49 -6.97
C MET A 117 -0.75 -5.86 -5.66
N ASP A 118 -0.04 -5.76 -4.53
CA ASP A 118 -0.58 -6.07 -3.20
C ASP A 118 -1.73 -5.14 -2.80
N ILE A 119 -1.63 -3.87 -3.19
CA ILE A 119 -2.68 -2.86 -2.98
C ILE A 119 -3.84 -3.03 -4.01
N GLY A 120 -3.66 -3.87 -5.04
CA GLY A 120 -4.68 -4.16 -6.04
C GLY A 120 -4.77 -3.13 -7.17
N ILE A 121 -3.72 -2.33 -7.38
CA ILE A 121 -3.66 -1.33 -8.46
C ILE A 121 -3.51 -2.04 -9.81
N ARG A 122 -4.61 -2.14 -10.57
CA ARG A 122 -4.59 -2.69 -11.93
C ARG A 122 -4.29 -1.61 -12.96
N ARG A 123 -3.15 -1.69 -13.65
CA ARG A 123 -2.80 -0.77 -14.73
C ARG A 123 -3.18 -1.30 -16.09
N LYS A 124 -3.73 -0.41 -16.93
CA LYS A 124 -3.93 -0.66 -18.35
C LYS A 124 -2.70 -0.30 -19.18
N TYR A 125 -1.95 0.72 -18.75
CA TYR A 125 -0.75 1.22 -19.40
C TYR A 125 0.30 1.62 -18.37
N SER A 126 1.56 1.32 -18.62
CA SER A 126 2.67 1.67 -17.74
C SER A 126 3.91 2.02 -18.58
N ALA A 127 4.80 2.84 -18.04
CA ALA A 127 6.05 3.19 -18.73
C ALA A 127 6.92 1.95 -18.93
N GLY A 128 7.83 1.97 -19.91
CA GLY A 128 8.55 0.77 -20.35
C GLY A 128 9.23 0.00 -19.21
N GLY A 129 9.89 0.70 -18.28
CA GLY A 129 10.61 0.04 -17.18
C GLY A 129 9.73 -0.68 -16.18
N ILE A 130 8.62 -0.06 -15.79
CA ILE A 130 7.67 -0.68 -14.87
C ILE A 130 6.88 -1.80 -15.57
N ALA A 131 6.65 -1.70 -16.88
CA ALA A 131 6.03 -2.77 -17.67
C ALA A 131 6.91 -4.02 -17.74
N GLU A 132 8.22 -3.85 -18.00
CA GLU A 132 9.20 -4.94 -17.98
C GLU A 132 9.21 -5.66 -16.64
N VAL A 133 9.21 -4.91 -15.54
CA VAL A 133 9.17 -5.42 -14.17
C VAL A 133 7.85 -6.16 -13.88
N TYR A 134 6.70 -5.61 -14.28
CA TYR A 134 5.40 -6.26 -14.10
C TYR A 134 5.32 -7.59 -14.85
N ASN A 135 5.80 -7.63 -16.09
CA ASN A 135 5.84 -8.87 -16.87
C ASN A 135 6.70 -9.92 -16.17
N LEU A 136 7.85 -9.51 -15.62
CA LEU A 136 8.70 -10.40 -14.84
C LEU A 136 7.96 -10.96 -13.61
N ILE A 137 7.27 -10.12 -12.84
CA ILE A 137 6.51 -10.55 -11.66
C ILE A 137 5.38 -11.51 -12.05
N ILE A 138 4.64 -11.20 -13.11
CA ILE A 138 3.57 -12.06 -13.63
C ILE A 138 4.14 -13.42 -14.06
N ASP A 139 5.27 -13.43 -14.76
CA ASP A 139 5.95 -14.66 -15.18
C ASP A 139 6.41 -15.49 -13.98
N PHE A 140 6.93 -14.86 -12.92
CA PHE A 140 7.25 -15.57 -11.68
C PHE A 140 6.00 -16.14 -11.03
N GLN A 141 4.97 -15.32 -10.82
CA GLN A 141 3.73 -15.76 -10.22
C GLN A 141 3.09 -16.92 -11.00
N ALA A 142 3.15 -16.89 -12.33
CA ALA A 142 2.65 -17.97 -13.17
C ALA A 142 3.48 -19.26 -13.05
N LYS A 143 4.80 -19.17 -12.90
CA LYS A 143 5.71 -20.33 -12.83
C LYS A 143 5.81 -20.94 -11.44
N SER A 144 5.99 -20.12 -10.40
CA SER A 144 6.23 -20.55 -9.02
C SER A 144 5.01 -20.44 -8.12
N GLY A 145 3.94 -19.75 -8.54
CA GLY A 145 2.78 -19.44 -7.69
C GLY A 145 3.08 -18.42 -6.59
N VAL A 146 4.33 -17.98 -6.46
CA VAL A 146 4.83 -17.06 -5.43
C VAL A 146 5.68 -16.00 -6.10
N ILE A 147 5.47 -14.74 -5.71
CA ILE A 147 6.27 -13.60 -6.13
C ILE A 147 7.50 -13.51 -5.20
N PRO A 148 8.73 -13.51 -5.73
CA PRO A 148 9.92 -13.34 -4.91
C PRO A 148 9.92 -11.99 -4.16
N ASP A 149 10.26 -12.01 -2.87
CA ASP A 149 10.39 -10.79 -2.06
C ASP A 149 11.49 -9.85 -2.59
N ARG A 150 12.50 -10.42 -3.27
CA ARG A 150 13.62 -9.68 -3.85
C ARG A 150 13.72 -9.91 -5.36
N PRO A 151 14.03 -8.86 -6.13
CA PRO A 151 14.11 -8.95 -7.58
C PRO A 151 15.30 -9.81 -8.01
N PRO A 152 15.14 -10.67 -9.02
CA PRO A 152 16.28 -11.22 -9.73
C PRO A 152 16.91 -10.11 -10.56
N LEU A 153 18.17 -9.81 -10.30
CA LEU A 153 18.89 -8.78 -11.04
C LEU A 153 19.36 -9.32 -12.40
N PRO A 154 19.22 -8.53 -13.49
CA PRO A 154 19.94 -8.79 -14.72
C PRO A 154 21.46 -8.81 -14.48
N ALA A 155 22.19 -9.59 -15.27
CA ALA A 155 23.64 -9.66 -15.20
C ALA A 155 24.27 -8.27 -15.37
N ILE A 156 25.14 -7.86 -14.43
CA ILE A 156 25.98 -6.68 -14.62
C ILE A 156 27.15 -7.11 -15.52
N VAL A 157 26.91 -7.07 -16.83
CA VAL A 157 27.98 -7.21 -17.81
C VAL A 157 28.58 -5.82 -18.00
N PRO A 158 29.91 -5.63 -17.87
CA PRO A 158 30.58 -4.40 -18.24
C PRO A 158 30.45 -4.22 -19.76
N SER A 159 29.31 -3.67 -20.18
CA SER A 159 29.02 -3.24 -21.54
C SER A 159 29.60 -1.83 -21.73
N PRO A 160 30.01 -1.46 -22.96
CA PRO A 160 30.23 -0.05 -23.28
C PRO A 160 28.97 0.74 -22.89
N GLY A 161 29.11 1.62 -21.91
CA GLY A 161 28.07 2.53 -21.44
C GLY A 161 28.15 3.89 -22.13
N PRO A 162 27.35 4.88 -21.70
CA PRO A 162 27.30 6.19 -22.36
C PRO A 162 28.56 7.03 -22.17
N TYR A 163 29.45 6.64 -21.26
CA TYR A 163 30.76 7.27 -21.08
C TYR A 163 31.86 6.62 -21.92
N THR A 164 31.53 5.66 -22.80
CA THR A 164 32.53 5.06 -23.70
C THR A 164 32.89 6.06 -24.80
N HIS A 165 34.19 6.18 -25.11
CA HIS A 165 34.67 7.17 -26.08
C HIS A 165 33.99 6.94 -27.45
N PRO A 166 33.49 8.00 -28.12
CA PRO A 166 32.68 7.87 -29.35
C PRO A 166 33.44 7.22 -30.51
N SER A 167 34.77 7.25 -30.50
CA SER A 167 35.61 6.53 -31.47
C SER A 167 35.47 5.00 -31.39
N LEU A 168 34.92 4.45 -30.31
CA LEU A 168 34.66 3.02 -30.11
C LEU A 168 33.18 2.65 -30.32
N LEU A 169 32.29 3.62 -30.56
CA LEU A 169 30.86 3.40 -30.71
C LEU A 169 30.42 3.72 -32.14
N ALA A 170 29.91 2.72 -32.85
CA ALA A 170 29.39 2.87 -34.22
C ALA A 170 28.06 3.65 -34.31
N THR A 171 27.43 3.97 -33.17
CA THR A 171 26.11 4.62 -33.11
C THR A 171 26.10 5.74 -32.06
N PRO A 172 25.40 6.88 -32.34
CA PRO A 172 25.42 8.05 -31.49
C PRO A 172 24.79 7.79 -30.11
N THR A 173 25.46 8.36 -29.11
CA THR A 173 25.16 8.45 -27.67
C THR A 173 23.71 8.15 -27.28
N ALA A 174 23.46 6.91 -26.84
CA ALA A 174 22.26 6.56 -26.12
C ALA A 174 22.18 7.40 -24.83
N THR A 175 21.03 8.00 -24.56
CA THR A 175 20.77 8.66 -23.27
C THR A 175 21.07 7.70 -22.12
N PRO A 176 21.67 8.17 -21.02
CA PRO A 176 21.96 7.33 -19.86
C PRO A 176 20.70 6.61 -19.40
N VAL A 177 20.71 5.27 -19.49
CA VAL A 177 19.52 4.44 -19.24
C VAL A 177 19.04 4.64 -17.80
N ALA A 178 19.98 4.85 -16.89
CA ALA A 178 19.71 5.13 -15.49
C ALA A 178 18.92 6.44 -15.28
N SER A 179 19.18 7.49 -16.07
CA SER A 179 18.45 8.76 -15.96
C SER A 179 17.00 8.62 -16.37
N VAL A 180 16.72 7.86 -17.43
CA VAL A 180 15.35 7.56 -17.87
C VAL A 180 14.62 6.77 -16.79
N ARG A 181 15.25 5.72 -16.26
CA ARG A 181 14.70 4.89 -15.17
C ARG A 181 14.45 5.68 -13.89
N LEU A 182 15.28 6.68 -13.56
CA LEU A 182 15.09 7.54 -12.39
C LEU A 182 13.82 8.39 -12.53
N ILE A 183 13.58 8.95 -13.72
CA ILE A 183 12.37 9.74 -14.00
C ILE A 183 11.13 8.85 -13.96
N GLU A 184 11.21 7.64 -14.51
CA GLU A 184 10.13 6.64 -14.38
C GLU A 184 9.86 6.35 -12.90
N LEU A 185 10.88 5.97 -12.13
CA LEU A 185 10.76 5.66 -10.71
C LEU A 185 10.15 6.81 -9.90
N SER A 186 10.55 8.05 -10.14
CA SER A 186 9.98 9.21 -9.44
C SER A 186 8.46 9.29 -9.63
N LYS A 187 7.97 9.13 -10.87
CA LYS A 187 6.53 9.15 -11.17
C LYS A 187 5.81 7.98 -10.49
N GLU A 188 6.46 6.82 -10.44
CA GLU A 188 5.91 5.63 -9.80
C GLU A 188 5.79 5.78 -8.29
N ILE A 189 6.79 6.35 -7.64
CA ILE A 189 6.77 6.65 -6.21
C ILE A 189 5.68 7.67 -5.88
N ASP A 190 5.56 8.76 -6.65
CA ASP A 190 4.53 9.79 -6.41
C ASP A 190 3.11 9.21 -6.51
N MET A 191 2.89 8.32 -7.48
CA MET A 191 1.60 7.65 -7.63
C MET A 191 1.34 6.65 -6.50
N LEU A 192 2.36 5.89 -6.10
CA LEU A 192 2.25 4.94 -4.99
C LEU A 192 1.96 5.68 -3.67
N ASP A 193 2.65 6.78 -3.41
CA ASP A 193 2.40 7.63 -2.23
C ASP A 193 0.95 8.14 -2.23
N GLY A 194 0.45 8.63 -3.37
CA GLY A 194 -0.95 9.01 -3.52
C GLY A 194 -1.93 7.85 -3.22
N ALA A 195 -1.65 6.66 -3.75
CA ALA A 195 -2.47 5.47 -3.52
C ALA A 195 -2.44 5.00 -2.05
N VAL A 196 -1.26 4.99 -1.43
CA VAL A 196 -1.07 4.60 -0.02
C VAL A 196 -1.78 5.58 0.91
N ARG A 197 -1.71 6.89 0.64
CA ARG A 197 -2.44 7.91 1.41
C ARG A 197 -3.96 7.72 1.29
N ASN A 198 -4.46 7.42 0.10
CA ASN A 198 -5.88 7.14 -0.11
C ASN A 198 -6.33 5.85 0.60
N TYR A 199 -5.47 4.82 0.58
CA TYR A 199 -5.71 3.56 1.29
C TYR A 199 -5.74 3.77 2.82
N ALA A 200 -4.80 4.54 3.36
CA ALA A 200 -4.75 4.88 4.78
C ALA A 200 -5.95 5.73 5.24
N ALA A 201 -6.52 6.55 4.35
CA ALA A 201 -7.69 7.37 4.63
C ALA A 201 -9.03 6.60 4.61
N GLY A 202 -9.04 5.31 4.25
CA GLY A 202 -10.25 4.49 4.25
C GLY A 202 -11.27 4.82 3.15
N ASN A 203 -10.88 5.63 2.16
CA ASN A 203 -11.68 5.86 0.97
C ASN A 203 -11.53 4.66 0.01
N GLU A 204 -12.62 4.24 -0.65
CA GLU A 204 -12.50 3.33 -1.79
C GLU A 204 -11.48 3.91 -2.77
N MET A 205 -10.56 3.07 -3.25
CA MET A 205 -9.32 3.48 -3.90
C MET A 205 -9.61 4.13 -5.27
N VAL A 206 -9.85 5.45 -5.28
CA VAL A 206 -10.01 6.21 -6.52
C VAL A 206 -8.61 6.53 -7.07
N ILE A 207 -8.23 5.82 -8.12
CA ILE A 207 -7.05 6.16 -8.92
C ILE A 207 -7.38 7.46 -9.66
N ILE A 208 -6.77 8.57 -9.24
CA ILE A 208 -6.79 9.80 -10.02
C ILE A 208 -5.83 9.57 -11.18
N GLU A 209 -6.37 9.18 -12.34
CA GLU A 209 -5.57 9.11 -13.57
C GLU A 209 -4.95 10.49 -13.82
N ALA A 210 -3.63 10.53 -14.05
CA ALA A 210 -2.91 11.76 -14.35
C ALA A 210 -3.57 12.45 -15.57
N PRO A 211 -3.74 13.78 -15.55
CA PRO A 211 -4.45 14.48 -16.61
C PRO A 211 -3.77 14.19 -17.94
N THR A 212 -4.50 13.52 -18.84
CA THR A 212 -4.13 13.42 -20.24
C THR A 212 -3.98 14.84 -20.80
N ARG A 213 -2.91 15.03 -21.59
CA ARG A 213 -2.44 16.32 -22.12
C ARG A 213 -3.46 17.09 -22.97
N ASP A 214 -4.60 16.47 -23.29
CA ASP A 214 -5.70 17.07 -24.03
C ASP A 214 -6.71 17.66 -23.05
N GLY A 215 -6.49 18.92 -22.71
CA GLY A 215 -7.36 19.69 -21.83
C GLY A 215 -8.81 19.68 -22.31
N LYS A 216 -9.68 19.09 -21.50
CA LYS A 216 -11.11 19.40 -21.33
C LYS A 216 -11.62 18.72 -20.06
N SER A 217 -11.22 19.30 -18.93
CA SER A 217 -11.62 18.93 -17.58
C SER A 217 -13.02 19.44 -17.23
N ALA A 218 -14.06 18.83 -17.81
CA ALA A 218 -15.44 19.03 -17.34
C ALA A 218 -15.81 18.06 -16.19
N GLN A 219 -15.11 16.92 -16.05
CA GLN A 219 -15.34 15.95 -14.98
C GLN A 219 -14.61 16.28 -13.67
N GLN A 220 -13.56 17.11 -13.71
CA GLN A 220 -12.76 17.47 -12.54
C GLN A 220 -13.44 18.55 -11.66
N GLU A 221 -14.21 19.47 -12.27
CA GLU A 221 -15.01 20.46 -11.52
C GLU A 221 -16.28 19.84 -10.90
N MET A 222 -16.87 18.83 -11.56
CA MET A 222 -18.06 18.15 -11.02
C MET A 222 -17.73 17.31 -9.78
N GLN A 223 -16.56 16.64 -9.75
CA GLN A 223 -16.12 15.86 -8.59
C GLN A 223 -15.61 16.72 -7.42
N GLN A 224 -15.02 17.90 -7.67
CA GLN A 224 -14.64 18.81 -6.58
C GLN A 224 -15.85 19.41 -5.86
N CYS A 225 -16.97 19.65 -6.57
CA CYS A 225 -18.21 20.10 -5.96
C CYS A 225 -18.84 19.01 -5.06
N ASP A 226 -18.78 17.74 -5.47
CA ASP A 226 -19.32 16.64 -4.68
C ASP A 226 -18.44 16.30 -3.46
N LEU A 227 -17.12 16.34 -3.60
CA LEU A 227 -16.20 16.18 -2.46
C LEU A 227 -16.37 17.28 -1.40
N ARG A 228 -16.55 18.54 -1.82
CA ARG A 228 -16.84 19.64 -0.88
C ARG A 228 -18.18 19.45 -0.18
N ARG A 229 -19.21 18.98 -0.88
CA ARG A 229 -20.52 18.67 -0.28
C ARG A 229 -20.42 17.52 0.71
N GLU A 230 -19.70 16.46 0.36
CA GLU A 230 -19.52 15.28 1.20
C GLU A 230 -18.66 15.61 2.43
N LEU A 231 -17.58 16.39 2.27
CA LEU A 231 -16.77 16.91 3.37
C LEU A 231 -17.61 17.80 4.31
N THR A 232 -18.47 18.66 3.74
CA THR A 232 -19.38 19.50 4.54
C THR A 232 -20.43 18.66 5.29
N ALA A 233 -20.92 17.59 4.67
CA ALA A 233 -21.86 16.66 5.30
C ALA A 233 -21.19 15.87 6.44
N MET A 234 -19.98 15.37 6.22
CA MET A 234 -19.15 14.71 7.22
C MET A 234 -18.81 15.64 8.38
N TRP A 235 -18.40 16.87 8.09
CA TRP A 235 -18.11 17.88 9.11
C TRP A 235 -19.35 18.24 9.95
N LYS A 236 -20.51 18.44 9.31
CA LYS A 236 -21.80 18.62 10.02
C LYS A 236 -22.11 17.42 10.93
N LYS A 237 -21.87 16.20 10.44
CA LYS A 237 -22.07 14.98 11.22
C LYS A 237 -21.14 14.90 12.43
N THR A 238 -19.87 15.27 12.27
CA THR A 238 -18.90 15.36 13.38
C THR A 238 -19.35 16.39 14.41
N ILE A 239 -19.79 17.58 13.99
CA ILE A 239 -20.32 18.61 14.91
C ILE A 239 -21.54 18.09 15.69
N THR A 240 -22.47 17.40 15.02
CA THR A 240 -23.63 16.81 15.71
C THR A 240 -23.21 15.75 16.71
N LEU A 241 -22.26 14.88 16.36
CA LEU A 241 -21.76 13.82 17.26
C LEU A 241 -20.97 14.40 18.44
N GLU A 242 -20.18 15.45 18.23
CA GLU A 242 -19.52 16.19 19.32
C GLU A 242 -20.53 16.86 20.24
N GLY A 243 -21.61 17.42 19.68
CA GLY A 243 -22.75 17.94 20.43
C GLY A 243 -23.41 16.86 21.29
N GLU A 244 -23.67 15.69 20.72
CA GLU A 244 -24.22 14.53 21.44
C GLU A 244 -23.28 14.03 22.53
N ILE A 245 -21.97 13.94 22.28
CA ILE A 245 -20.98 13.56 23.28
C ILE A 245 -20.93 14.57 24.42
N ASN A 246 -20.98 15.87 24.12
CA ASN A 246 -20.97 16.91 25.14
C ASN A 246 -22.26 16.92 25.96
N GLN A 247 -23.42 16.64 25.33
CA GLN A 247 -24.68 16.41 26.04
C GLN A 247 -24.62 15.15 26.92
N LEU A 248 -24.04 14.05 26.45
CA LEU A 248 -23.87 12.84 27.26
C LEU A 248 -22.91 13.05 28.44
N LYS A 249 -21.86 13.86 28.24
CA LYS A 249 -20.94 14.26 29.31
C LYS A 249 -21.64 15.12 30.35
N SER A 250 -22.49 16.09 29.97
CA SER A 250 -23.25 16.89 30.93
C SER A 250 -24.29 16.07 31.68
N VAL A 251 -24.92 15.08 31.01
CA VAL A 251 -25.83 14.11 31.62
C VAL A 251 -25.15 13.31 32.75
N LYS A 252 -23.86 12.99 32.63
CA LYS A 252 -23.09 12.28 33.67
C LYS A 252 -23.02 13.05 35.01
N TYR A 253 -23.09 14.38 34.97
CA TYR A 253 -23.03 15.25 36.14
C TYR A 253 -24.41 15.78 36.57
N THR A 254 -25.48 15.41 35.86
CA THR A 254 -26.84 15.83 36.19
C THR A 254 -27.37 14.96 37.34
N PRO A 255 -27.99 15.54 38.39
CA PRO A 255 -28.61 14.79 39.47
C PRO A 255 -29.59 13.75 38.92
N THR A 256 -29.61 12.55 39.48
CA THR A 256 -30.45 11.42 39.02
C THR A 256 -31.94 11.77 38.97
N THR A 257 -32.42 12.66 39.84
CA THR A 257 -33.80 13.18 39.84
C THR A 257 -34.12 14.02 38.60
N GLU A 258 -33.23 14.91 38.20
CA GLU A 258 -33.36 15.73 36.99
C GLU A 258 -33.21 14.88 35.72
N LEU A 259 -32.34 13.85 35.75
CA LEU A 259 -32.20 12.89 34.65
C LEU A 259 -33.51 12.12 34.41
N ILE A 260 -34.17 11.66 35.47
CA ILE A 260 -35.47 10.97 35.38
C ILE A 260 -36.54 11.91 34.81
N GLN A 261 -36.59 13.17 35.26
CA GLN A 261 -37.53 14.16 34.72
C GLN A 261 -37.29 14.44 33.22
N ASN A 262 -36.03 14.61 32.82
CA ASN A 262 -35.66 14.82 31.41
C ASN A 262 -35.98 13.61 30.53
N LEU A 263 -35.71 12.39 31.00
CA LEU A 263 -36.08 11.17 30.29
C LEU A 263 -37.60 11.02 30.19
N THR A 264 -38.35 11.37 31.24
CA THR A 264 -39.82 11.34 31.25
C THR A 264 -40.42 12.38 30.29
N ALA A 265 -39.82 13.57 30.19
CA ALA A 265 -40.23 14.58 29.22
C ALA A 265 -39.93 14.12 27.77
N LYS A 266 -38.79 13.47 27.55
CA LYS A 266 -38.40 12.94 26.24
C LYS A 266 -39.27 11.77 25.80
N THR A 267 -39.66 10.87 26.70
CA THR A 267 -40.58 9.77 26.37
C THR A 267 -41.98 10.30 26.07
N LYS A 268 -42.46 11.34 26.80
CA LYS A 268 -43.72 12.01 26.47
C LYS A 268 -43.70 12.66 25.09
N SER A 269 -42.65 13.43 24.75
CA SER A 269 -42.56 14.07 23.44
C SER A 269 -42.42 13.07 22.29
N GLN A 270 -41.72 11.95 22.51
CA GLN A 270 -41.67 10.84 21.54
C GLN A 270 -43.02 10.15 21.39
N ALA A 271 -43.77 9.94 22.47
CA ALA A 271 -45.12 9.38 22.41
C ALA A 271 -46.09 10.31 21.64
N GLU A 272 -45.99 11.62 21.83
CA GLU A 272 -46.75 12.62 21.07
C GLU A 272 -46.39 12.61 19.58
N LEU A 273 -45.09 12.49 19.24
CA LEU A 273 -44.64 12.39 17.86
C LEU A 273 -45.15 11.10 17.19
N ILE A 274 -45.09 9.96 17.89
CA ILE A 274 -45.62 8.69 17.40
C ILE A 274 -47.13 8.79 17.16
N SER A 275 -47.86 9.42 18.08
CA SER A 275 -49.30 9.67 17.92
C SER A 275 -49.60 10.52 16.67
N LYS A 276 -48.86 11.61 16.44
CA LYS A 276 -48.98 12.42 15.22
C LYS A 276 -48.70 11.63 13.95
N LEU A 277 -47.62 10.85 13.93
CA LEU A 277 -47.27 10.01 12.78
C LEU A 277 -48.31 8.90 12.53
N GLN A 278 -48.95 8.38 13.58
CA GLN A 278 -50.05 7.44 13.43
C GLN A 278 -51.30 8.09 12.81
N ILE A 279 -51.63 9.32 13.22
CA ILE A 279 -52.72 10.10 12.62
C ILE A 279 -52.43 10.35 11.13
N GLU A 280 -51.24 10.87 10.81
CA GLU A 280 -50.82 11.09 9.42
C GLU A 280 -50.87 9.79 8.60
N LYS A 281 -50.38 8.67 9.16
CA LYS A 281 -50.45 7.36 8.51
C LYS A 281 -51.89 6.98 8.17
N SER A 282 -52.82 7.12 9.13
CA SER A 282 -54.25 6.84 8.90
C SER A 282 -54.89 7.78 7.86
N GLU A 283 -54.49 9.04 7.80
CA GLU A 283 -54.91 9.97 6.75
C GLU A 283 -54.40 9.55 5.37
N TRP A 284 -53.17 9.05 5.29
CA TRP A 284 -52.61 8.54 4.03
C TRP A 284 -53.27 7.22 3.61
N GLU A 285 -53.57 6.32 4.54
CA GLU A 285 -54.31 5.09 4.28
C GLU A 285 -55.73 5.36 3.77
N THR A 286 -56.44 6.33 4.37
CA THR A 286 -57.77 6.74 3.89
C THR A 286 -57.71 7.37 2.50
N LYS A 287 -56.72 8.21 2.20
CA LYS A 287 -56.49 8.75 0.85
C LYS A 287 -56.15 7.66 -0.16
N ALA A 288 -55.33 6.68 0.20
CA ALA A 288 -55.00 5.55 -0.65
C ALA A 288 -56.26 4.74 -1.00
N ASN A 289 -57.10 4.42 0.00
CA ASN A 289 -58.37 3.73 -0.22
C ASN A 289 -59.33 4.53 -1.10
N GLN A 290 -59.40 5.85 -0.95
CA GLN A 290 -60.21 6.71 -1.83
C GLN A 290 -59.73 6.68 -3.28
N LEU A 291 -58.41 6.69 -3.52
CA LEU A 291 -57.83 6.57 -4.85
C LEU A 291 -58.08 5.20 -5.46
N GLU A 292 -58.06 4.14 -4.65
CA GLU A 292 -58.38 2.79 -5.09
C GLU A 292 -59.85 2.65 -5.53
N ILE A 293 -60.79 3.22 -4.76
CA ILE A 293 -62.20 3.28 -5.14
C ILE A 293 -62.38 4.03 -6.47
N LYS A 294 -61.76 5.20 -6.63
CA LYS A 294 -61.80 5.97 -7.89
C LYS A 294 -61.23 5.19 -9.06
N ASN A 295 -60.15 4.43 -8.84
CA ASN A 295 -59.56 3.59 -9.88
C ASN A 295 -60.52 2.46 -10.30
N GLN A 296 -61.23 1.85 -9.35
CA GLN A 296 -62.27 0.86 -9.64
C GLN A 296 -63.46 1.47 -10.40
N GLU A 297 -63.89 2.69 -10.05
CA GLU A 297 -64.94 3.42 -10.78
C GLU A 297 -64.53 3.73 -12.22
N LEU A 298 -63.30 4.22 -12.43
CA LEU A 298 -62.76 4.48 -13.77
C LEU A 298 -62.66 3.20 -14.61
N LYS A 299 -62.26 2.07 -14.00
CA LYS A 299 -62.25 0.77 -14.69
C LYS A 299 -63.64 0.33 -15.13
N ARG A 300 -64.68 0.54 -14.29
CA ARG A 300 -66.07 0.24 -14.67
C ARG A 300 -66.54 1.15 -15.80
N SER A 301 -66.28 2.46 -15.72
CA SER A 301 -66.64 3.40 -16.78
C SER A 301 -65.95 3.10 -18.11
N LEU A 302 -64.68 2.67 -18.07
CA LEU A 302 -63.95 2.25 -19.26
C LEU A 302 -64.57 0.98 -19.87
N HIS A 303 -64.96 0.02 -19.04
CA HIS A 303 -65.64 -1.19 -19.49
C HIS A 303 -67.01 -0.89 -20.12
N GLU A 304 -67.82 -0.02 -19.50
CA GLU A 304 -69.10 0.42 -20.05
C GLU A 304 -68.92 1.16 -21.39
N ALA A 305 -67.88 1.98 -21.53
CA ALA A 305 -67.55 2.65 -22.78
C ALA A 305 -67.11 1.67 -23.88
N GLU A 306 -66.37 0.62 -23.53
CA GLU A 306 -65.98 -0.46 -24.44
C GLU A 306 -67.20 -1.29 -24.89
N GLU A 307 -68.12 -1.60 -23.98
CA GLU A 307 -69.38 -2.29 -24.31
C GLU A 307 -70.25 -1.44 -25.25
N GLN A 308 -70.40 -0.14 -24.99
CA GLN A 308 -71.13 0.78 -25.89
C GLN A 308 -70.48 0.87 -27.26
N ARG A 309 -69.14 0.86 -27.33
CA ARG A 309 -68.40 0.87 -28.59
C ARG A 309 -68.56 -0.45 -29.36
N SER A 310 -68.67 -1.58 -28.66
CA SER A 310 -68.96 -2.88 -29.26
C SER A 310 -70.40 -2.99 -29.77
N ALA A 311 -71.37 -2.35 -29.10
CA ALA A 311 -72.78 -2.34 -29.50
C ALA A 311 -73.05 -1.50 -30.77
N VAL A 312 -72.25 -0.45 -31.03
CA VAL A 312 -72.38 0.40 -32.22
C VAL A 312 -71.70 -0.20 -33.47
N ALA A 313 -70.86 -1.24 -33.31
CA ALA A 313 -70.07 -1.83 -34.39
C ALA A 313 -70.77 -2.96 -35.17
N HIS A 314 -72.09 -3.16 -35.01
CA HIS A 314 -72.88 -4.10 -35.82
C HIS A 314 -73.72 -3.38 -36.89
N PRO A 315 -73.34 -3.41 -38.19
CA PRO A 315 -74.23 -3.05 -39.27
C PRO A 315 -75.16 -4.22 -39.62
N VAL A 316 -76.45 -3.97 -39.36
CA VAL A 316 -77.67 -4.47 -40.01
C VAL A 316 -77.47 -5.40 -41.21
N ALA A 317 -77.79 -6.69 -41.02
CA ALA A 317 -78.13 -7.60 -42.10
C ALA A 317 -79.59 -7.34 -42.54
N ALA A 318 -79.78 -6.92 -43.78
CA ALA A 318 -81.09 -6.82 -44.42
C ALA A 318 -81.29 -8.02 -45.38
N PRO A 319 -82.39 -8.79 -45.25
CA PRO A 319 -82.71 -9.88 -46.16
C PRO A 319 -83.58 -9.43 -47.35
N THR A 320 -83.43 -10.22 -48.40
CA THR A 320 -84.04 -10.22 -49.74
C THR A 320 -85.58 -10.36 -49.77
N ALA A 321 -86.14 -10.04 -50.96
CA ALA A 321 -87.44 -10.48 -51.55
C ALA A 321 -88.62 -9.48 -51.40
N ILE A 322 -89.54 -9.18 -52.36
CA ILE A 322 -90.05 -9.87 -53.58
C ILE A 322 -90.94 -8.89 -54.42
N SER A 323 -90.87 -8.98 -55.76
CA SER A 323 -91.94 -8.83 -56.80
C SER A 323 -92.76 -7.51 -56.97
N LEU A 324 -93.42 -7.14 -58.09
CA LEU A 324 -93.63 -7.63 -59.48
C LEU A 324 -94.49 -6.54 -60.21
N ALA A 325 -94.58 -6.64 -61.55
CA ALA A 325 -95.49 -5.96 -62.51
C ALA A 325 -95.04 -4.57 -63.02
N SER A 326 -95.12 -4.19 -64.31
CA SER A 326 -95.89 -4.65 -65.50
C SER A 326 -95.23 -4.04 -66.77
N SER A 327 -94.99 -4.82 -67.83
CA SER A 327 -95.77 -4.97 -69.09
C SER A 327 -95.33 -4.07 -70.28
N ALA A 328 -95.28 -4.73 -71.46
CA ALA A 328 -95.28 -4.17 -72.83
C ALA A 328 -94.00 -3.55 -73.43
N ALA A 329 -93.14 -4.37 -74.07
CA ALA A 329 -92.33 -3.96 -75.23
C ALA A 329 -91.73 -5.17 -76.00
N ALA A 330 -92.60 -5.99 -76.60
CA ALA A 330 -92.18 -7.02 -77.54
C ALA A 330 -91.78 -6.38 -78.88
N ARG A 331 -90.46 -6.28 -79.13
CA ARG A 331 -89.74 -6.45 -80.43
C ARG A 331 -88.37 -5.74 -80.54
N GLY A 332 -87.80 -5.22 -79.43
CA GLY A 332 -86.38 -4.84 -79.31
C GLY A 332 -85.57 -5.67 -78.31
N SER A 333 -86.17 -6.74 -77.77
CA SER A 333 -85.79 -7.43 -76.52
C SER A 333 -84.51 -8.27 -76.59
N ALA A 334 -84.10 -8.77 -77.76
CA ALA A 334 -82.96 -9.69 -77.84
C ALA A 334 -81.60 -8.99 -77.61
N VAL A 335 -81.42 -7.77 -78.11
CA VAL A 335 -80.14 -7.03 -77.97
C VAL A 335 -79.94 -6.49 -76.55
N ILE A 336 -81.04 -6.08 -75.90
CA ILE A 336 -81.02 -5.60 -74.50
C ILE A 336 -80.87 -6.79 -73.53
N GLN A 337 -81.45 -7.95 -73.83
CA GLN A 337 -81.19 -9.17 -73.07
C GLN A 337 -79.72 -9.62 -73.19
N ASP A 338 -79.13 -9.61 -74.38
CA ASP A 338 -77.72 -9.98 -74.57
C ASP A 338 -76.74 -9.00 -73.89
N GLN A 339 -77.11 -7.72 -73.77
CA GLN A 339 -76.33 -6.74 -73.01
C GLN A 339 -76.50 -6.94 -71.50
N LEU A 340 -77.72 -7.15 -71.01
CA LEU A 340 -78.00 -7.45 -69.60
C LEU A 340 -77.34 -8.76 -69.15
N GLU A 341 -77.31 -9.78 -70.01
CA GLU A 341 -76.63 -11.05 -69.73
C GLU A 341 -75.11 -10.88 -69.66
N ARG A 342 -74.52 -10.08 -70.56
CA ARG A 342 -73.10 -9.73 -70.49
C ARG A 342 -72.75 -8.92 -69.24
N GLU A 343 -73.58 -7.94 -68.88
CA GLU A 343 -73.40 -7.15 -67.67
C GLU A 343 -73.57 -8.02 -66.42
N LEU A 344 -74.57 -8.91 -66.38
CA LEU A 344 -74.75 -9.89 -65.31
C LEU A 344 -73.56 -10.84 -65.19
N GLU A 345 -73.00 -11.30 -66.30
CA GLU A 345 -71.83 -12.17 -66.30
C GLU A 345 -70.58 -11.42 -65.81
N THR A 346 -70.39 -10.16 -66.20
CA THR A 346 -69.32 -9.32 -65.64
C THR A 346 -69.52 -9.05 -64.15
N ALA A 347 -70.75 -8.80 -63.70
CA ALA A 347 -71.10 -8.60 -62.30
C ALA A 347 -70.89 -9.87 -61.47
N ARG A 348 -71.20 -11.06 -62.03
CA ARG A 348 -70.88 -12.35 -61.39
C ARG A 348 -69.38 -12.56 -61.27
N LYS A 349 -68.60 -12.24 -62.31
CA LYS A 349 -67.14 -12.35 -62.26
C LYS A 349 -66.52 -11.37 -61.27
N THR A 350 -67.03 -10.14 -61.16
CA THR A 350 -66.55 -9.20 -60.13
C THR A 350 -66.99 -9.65 -58.74
N LEU A 351 -68.20 -10.18 -58.56
CA LEU A 351 -68.67 -10.74 -57.30
C LEU A 351 -67.82 -11.95 -56.85
N GLU A 352 -67.47 -12.86 -57.76
CA GLU A 352 -66.60 -13.99 -57.42
C GLU A 352 -65.18 -13.52 -57.06
N LYS A 353 -64.65 -12.48 -57.74
CA LYS A 353 -63.38 -11.85 -57.34
C LYS A 353 -63.47 -11.21 -55.95
N THR A 354 -64.49 -10.41 -55.67
CA THR A 354 -64.64 -9.76 -54.36
C THR A 354 -64.89 -10.78 -53.25
N LYS A 355 -65.57 -11.89 -53.54
CA LYS A 355 -65.73 -13.03 -52.62
C LYS A 355 -64.40 -13.73 -52.34
N ALA A 356 -63.58 -13.95 -53.36
CA ALA A 356 -62.23 -14.50 -53.20
C ALA A 356 -61.33 -13.55 -52.38
N ASP A 357 -61.36 -12.24 -52.67
CA ASP A 357 -60.60 -11.22 -51.92
C ASP A 357 -61.07 -11.11 -50.47
N SER A 358 -62.39 -11.17 -50.23
CA SER A 358 -62.97 -11.18 -48.89
C SER A 358 -62.53 -12.42 -48.09
N ALA A 359 -62.52 -13.60 -48.72
CA ALA A 359 -62.03 -14.82 -48.10
C ALA A 359 -60.53 -14.76 -47.78
N LEU A 360 -59.72 -14.20 -48.68
CA LEU A 360 -58.28 -13.98 -48.47
C LEU A 360 -58.04 -13.02 -47.30
N LEU A 361 -58.71 -11.86 -47.29
CA LEU A 361 -58.60 -10.90 -46.19
C LEU A 361 -59.05 -11.51 -44.86
N SER A 362 -60.14 -12.29 -44.84
CA SER A 362 -60.58 -12.99 -43.64
C SER A 362 -59.52 -13.96 -43.12
N ASN A 363 -58.87 -14.72 -44.01
CA ASN A 363 -57.77 -15.62 -43.64
C ASN A 363 -56.55 -14.85 -43.13
N MET A 364 -56.16 -13.75 -43.79
CA MET A 364 -55.06 -12.89 -43.33
C MET A 364 -55.33 -12.30 -41.94
N TYR A 365 -56.56 -11.84 -41.67
CA TYR A 365 -56.93 -11.35 -40.33
C TYR A 365 -56.89 -12.46 -39.27
N ARG A 366 -57.35 -13.68 -39.60
CA ARG A 366 -57.25 -14.83 -38.67
C ARG A 366 -55.79 -15.17 -38.37
N GLU A 367 -54.93 -15.16 -39.38
CA GLU A 367 -53.49 -15.40 -39.21
C GLU A 367 -52.82 -14.29 -38.39
N GLN A 368 -53.18 -13.03 -38.65
CA GLN A 368 -52.71 -11.89 -37.86
C GLN A 368 -53.13 -11.99 -36.39
N ILE A 369 -54.39 -12.35 -36.10
CA ILE A 369 -54.87 -12.58 -34.73
C ILE A 369 -54.09 -13.70 -34.07
N LYS A 370 -53.86 -14.82 -34.78
CA LYS A 370 -53.08 -15.95 -34.26
C LYS A 370 -51.63 -15.53 -33.95
N ASN A 371 -51.00 -14.76 -34.84
CA ASN A 371 -49.65 -14.24 -34.64
C ASN A 371 -49.58 -13.26 -33.46
N ASN A 372 -50.58 -12.38 -33.30
CA ASN A 372 -50.67 -11.48 -32.15
C ASN A 372 -50.82 -12.25 -30.84
N GLN A 373 -51.67 -13.28 -30.79
CA GLN A 373 -51.82 -14.13 -29.62
C GLN A 373 -50.52 -14.89 -29.29
N GLU A 374 -49.77 -15.34 -30.30
CA GLU A 374 -48.46 -15.97 -30.08
C GLU A 374 -47.44 -14.97 -29.55
N ASN A 375 -47.44 -13.74 -30.07
CA ASN A 375 -46.57 -12.67 -29.60
C ASN A 375 -46.90 -12.26 -28.16
N GLU A 376 -48.18 -12.14 -27.80
CA GLU A 376 -48.62 -11.88 -26.41
C GLU A 376 -48.13 -12.98 -25.45
N ARG A 377 -48.22 -14.25 -25.86
CA ARG A 377 -47.69 -15.37 -25.07
C ARG A 377 -46.16 -15.30 -24.92
N LYS A 378 -45.44 -14.88 -25.97
CA LYS A 378 -43.98 -14.68 -25.92
C LYS A 378 -43.63 -13.51 -25.00
N CYS A 379 -44.36 -12.39 -25.09
CA CYS A 379 -44.19 -11.26 -24.20
C CYS A 379 -44.41 -11.66 -22.73
N GLY A 380 -45.48 -12.40 -22.42
CA GLY A 380 -45.74 -12.89 -21.06
C GLY A 380 -44.59 -13.74 -20.50
N LYS A 381 -44.05 -14.68 -21.30
CA LYS A 381 -42.87 -15.47 -20.90
C LYS A 381 -41.61 -14.63 -20.68
N LEU A 382 -41.42 -13.59 -21.50
CA LEU A 382 -40.30 -12.67 -21.34
C LEU A 382 -40.46 -11.81 -20.09
N GLU A 383 -41.67 -11.35 -19.78
CA GLU A 383 -41.98 -10.62 -18.55
C GLU A 383 -41.71 -11.48 -17.32
N GLU A 384 -42.16 -12.74 -17.30
CA GLU A 384 -41.84 -13.71 -16.25
C GLU A 384 -40.32 -13.87 -16.09
N GLY A 385 -39.59 -14.09 -17.18
CA GLY A 385 -38.12 -14.21 -17.14
C GLY A 385 -37.41 -12.94 -16.64
N VAL A 386 -37.94 -11.75 -16.95
CA VAL A 386 -37.43 -10.47 -16.42
C VAL A 386 -37.69 -10.36 -14.92
N THR A 387 -38.85 -10.83 -14.43
CA THR A 387 -39.13 -10.83 -12.99
C THR A 387 -38.21 -11.78 -12.21
N GLU A 388 -38.00 -13.00 -12.71
CA GLU A 388 -37.08 -13.98 -12.10
C GLU A 388 -35.64 -13.44 -12.06
N LEU A 389 -35.17 -12.83 -13.16
CA LEU A 389 -33.82 -12.26 -13.23
C LEU A 389 -33.64 -11.07 -12.28
N ASN A 390 -34.68 -10.24 -12.10
CA ASN A 390 -34.65 -9.14 -11.13
C ASN A 390 -34.62 -9.65 -9.68
N GLU A 391 -35.32 -10.73 -9.37
CA GLU A 391 -35.26 -11.37 -8.05
C GLU A 391 -33.88 -11.95 -7.77
N ALA A 392 -33.30 -12.68 -8.72
CA ALA A 392 -31.93 -13.20 -8.63
C ALA A 392 -30.91 -12.07 -8.45
N LEU A 393 -31.04 -10.98 -9.21
CA LEU A 393 -30.18 -9.79 -9.07
C LEU A 393 -30.31 -9.14 -7.69
N LYS A 394 -31.52 -9.09 -7.11
CA LYS A 394 -31.76 -8.57 -5.76
C LYS A 394 -31.09 -9.45 -4.70
N GLN A 395 -31.19 -10.77 -4.85
CA GLN A 395 -30.51 -11.72 -3.97
C GLN A 395 -28.99 -11.56 -4.05
N GLU A 396 -28.41 -11.51 -5.25
CA GLU A 396 -26.98 -11.28 -5.48
C GLU A 396 -26.50 -9.94 -4.90
N ARG A 397 -27.29 -8.87 -5.05
CA ARG A 397 -26.97 -7.57 -4.43
C ARG A 397 -26.93 -7.66 -2.90
N SER A 398 -27.90 -8.34 -2.28
CA SER A 398 -27.90 -8.54 -0.81
C SER A 398 -26.73 -9.39 -0.33
N ALA A 399 -26.38 -10.47 -1.07
CA ALA A 399 -25.22 -11.30 -0.77
C ALA A 399 -23.90 -10.50 -0.88
N ASN A 400 -23.75 -9.67 -1.92
CA ASN A 400 -22.58 -8.80 -2.08
C ASN A 400 -22.47 -7.76 -0.95
N VAL A 401 -23.57 -7.19 -0.48
CA VAL A 401 -23.56 -6.27 0.68
C VAL A 401 -23.07 -7.01 1.93
N TYR A 402 -23.59 -8.21 2.19
CA TYR A 402 -23.16 -9.04 3.32
C TYR A 402 -21.65 -9.36 3.24
N LEU A 403 -21.16 -9.79 2.08
CA LEU A 403 -19.74 -10.09 1.88
C LEU A 403 -18.84 -8.86 2.08
N ARG A 404 -19.28 -7.67 1.63
CA ARG A 404 -18.55 -6.42 1.86
C ARG A 404 -18.48 -6.05 3.35
N GLU A 405 -19.58 -6.23 4.08
CA GLU A 405 -19.57 -6.01 5.53
C GLU A 405 -18.67 -7.00 6.27
N GLU A 406 -18.68 -8.27 5.88
CA GLU A 406 -17.80 -9.29 6.46
C GLU A 406 -16.33 -8.99 6.16
N LEU A 407 -16.01 -8.60 4.92
CA LEU A 407 -14.67 -8.18 4.51
C LEU A 407 -14.21 -6.96 5.32
N LYS A 408 -15.07 -5.95 5.52
CA LYS A 408 -14.78 -4.79 6.36
C LYS A 408 -14.50 -5.18 7.82
N LYS A 409 -15.27 -6.12 8.38
CA LYS A 409 -15.03 -6.66 9.75
C LYS A 409 -13.67 -7.37 9.84
N LYS A 410 -13.32 -8.18 8.84
CA LYS A 410 -12.03 -8.88 8.78
C LYS A 410 -10.86 -7.91 8.64
N GLN A 411 -10.99 -6.89 7.79
CA GLN A 411 -9.99 -5.82 7.67
C GLN A 411 -9.76 -5.09 9.00
N GLN A 412 -10.83 -4.71 9.70
CA GLN A 412 -10.72 -4.08 11.02
C GLN A 412 -10.03 -4.98 12.05
N LEU A 413 -10.30 -6.29 12.02
CA LEU A 413 -9.64 -7.26 12.88
C LEU A 413 -8.14 -7.35 12.56
N ILE A 414 -7.78 -7.41 11.28
CA ILE A 414 -6.40 -7.44 10.82
C ILE A 414 -5.64 -6.18 11.28
N THR A 415 -6.22 -4.99 11.11
CA THR A 415 -5.60 -3.73 11.58
C THR A 415 -5.37 -3.73 13.10
N ARG A 416 -6.31 -4.25 13.89
CA ARG A 416 -6.14 -4.39 15.34
C ARG A 416 -5.03 -5.39 15.70
N LEU A 417 -4.93 -6.50 14.96
CA LEU A 417 -3.85 -7.48 15.14
C LEU A 417 -2.48 -6.89 14.81
N PHE A 418 -2.36 -6.11 13.75
CA PHE A 418 -1.11 -5.41 13.42
C PHE A 418 -0.71 -4.41 14.50
N ALA A 419 -1.65 -3.56 14.97
CA ALA A 419 -1.38 -2.62 16.05
C ALA A 419 -0.97 -3.33 17.36
N SER A 420 -1.63 -4.44 17.70
CA SER A 420 -1.27 -5.26 18.85
C SER A 420 0.11 -5.90 18.71
N ARG A 421 0.45 -6.40 17.51
CA ARG A 421 1.77 -6.96 17.21
C ARG A 421 2.88 -5.91 17.33
N GLU A 422 2.66 -4.72 16.79
CA GLU A 422 3.61 -3.61 16.89
C GLU A 422 3.83 -3.18 18.35
N SER A 423 2.76 -3.06 19.13
CA SER A 423 2.84 -2.78 20.57
C SER A 423 3.62 -3.86 21.34
N MET A 424 3.35 -5.14 21.08
CA MET A 424 4.10 -6.24 21.69
C MET A 424 5.58 -6.23 21.26
N HIS A 425 5.86 -5.91 20.00
CA HIS A 425 7.24 -5.84 19.50
C HIS A 425 8.02 -4.69 20.14
N SER A 426 7.41 -3.51 20.28
CA SER A 426 8.00 -2.38 21.00
C SER A 426 8.31 -2.76 22.45
N SER A 427 7.34 -3.35 23.17
CA SER A 427 7.54 -3.80 24.54
C SER A 427 8.64 -4.87 24.67
N TYR A 428 8.75 -5.77 23.70
CA TYR A 428 9.84 -6.74 23.64
C TYR A 428 11.21 -6.08 23.46
N LEU A 429 11.32 -5.09 22.57
CA LEU A 429 12.56 -4.35 22.34
C LEU A 429 12.98 -3.56 23.59
N ASP A 430 12.03 -2.90 24.26
CA ASP A 430 12.28 -2.18 25.51
C ASP A 430 12.78 -3.15 26.60
N GLY A 431 12.12 -4.30 26.74
CA GLY A 431 12.54 -5.36 27.67
C GLY A 431 13.93 -5.91 27.35
N LYS A 432 14.24 -6.12 26.07
CA LYS A 432 15.58 -6.54 25.62
C LYS A 432 16.65 -5.48 25.92
N GLY A 433 16.32 -4.20 25.75
CA GLY A 433 17.18 -3.07 26.14
C GLY A 433 17.50 -3.09 27.63
N SER A 434 16.47 -3.18 28.48
CA SER A 434 16.63 -3.24 29.93
C SER A 434 17.46 -4.44 30.40
N ILE A 435 17.27 -5.62 29.80
CA ILE A 435 18.10 -6.80 30.08
C ILE A 435 19.57 -6.55 29.70
N SER A 436 19.82 -5.93 28.55
CA SER A 436 21.18 -5.63 28.10
C SER A 436 21.87 -4.62 29.02
N GLU A 437 21.14 -3.64 29.56
CA GLU A 437 21.64 -2.68 30.53
C GLU A 437 21.99 -3.36 31.86
N ALA A 438 21.07 -4.17 32.41
CA ALA A 438 21.31 -4.94 33.63
C ALA A 438 22.49 -5.91 33.48
N GLN A 439 22.67 -6.53 32.31
CA GLN A 439 23.83 -7.38 32.02
C GLN A 439 25.15 -6.60 32.05
N ARG A 440 25.15 -5.36 31.52
CA ARG A 440 26.32 -4.48 31.57
C ARG A 440 26.65 -4.09 33.02
N GLU A 441 25.66 -3.69 33.80
CA GLU A 441 25.84 -3.35 35.22
C GLU A 441 26.42 -4.50 36.04
N VAL A 442 25.91 -5.73 35.82
CA VAL A 442 26.44 -6.93 36.49
C VAL A 442 27.89 -7.21 36.07
N GLN A 443 28.23 -6.98 34.81
CA GLN A 443 29.59 -7.18 34.30
C GLN A 443 30.56 -6.14 34.88
N ASP A 444 30.14 -4.89 34.97
CA ASP A 444 30.93 -3.80 35.55
C ASP A 444 31.16 -4.05 37.06
N ALA A 445 30.11 -4.43 37.80
CA ALA A 445 30.22 -4.80 39.21
C ALA A 445 31.17 -6.00 39.43
N ARG A 446 31.16 -6.99 38.52
CA ARG A 446 32.10 -8.13 38.59
C ARG A 446 33.56 -7.68 38.41
N GLN A 447 33.82 -6.75 37.48
CA GLN A 447 35.15 -6.19 37.28
C GLN A 447 35.62 -5.39 38.49
N GLU A 448 34.73 -4.58 39.09
CA GLU A 448 35.03 -3.80 40.29
C GLU A 448 35.36 -4.71 41.49
N VAL A 449 34.58 -5.77 41.70
CA VAL A 449 34.86 -6.77 42.75
C VAL A 449 36.20 -7.47 42.50
N GLN A 450 36.55 -7.77 41.25
CA GLN A 450 37.84 -8.37 40.93
C GLN A 450 39.01 -7.42 41.19
N ALA A 451 38.86 -6.13 40.87
CA ALA A 451 39.83 -5.10 41.19
C ALA A 451 40.00 -4.93 42.72
N MET A 452 38.91 -4.89 43.48
CA MET A 452 38.95 -4.84 44.95
C MET A 452 39.66 -6.06 45.54
N LYS A 453 39.43 -7.26 45.02
CA LYS A 453 40.14 -8.47 45.45
C LYS A 453 41.65 -8.35 45.26
N GLN A 454 42.11 -7.80 44.13
CA GLN A 454 43.55 -7.58 43.90
C GLN A 454 44.13 -6.57 44.91
N VAL A 455 43.41 -5.49 45.21
CA VAL A 455 43.83 -4.52 46.23
C VAL A 455 43.93 -5.18 47.60
N LEU A 456 42.94 -5.98 48.00
CA LEU A 456 42.96 -6.72 49.27
C LEU A 456 44.16 -7.65 49.36
N MET A 457 44.44 -8.44 48.32
CA MET A 457 45.63 -9.30 48.28
C MET A 457 46.94 -8.52 48.46
N GLY A 458 47.05 -7.34 47.84
CA GLY A 458 48.21 -6.46 48.02
C GLY A 458 48.31 -5.85 49.43
N ARG A 459 47.18 -5.59 50.09
CA ARG A 459 47.16 -5.13 51.49
C ARG A 459 47.52 -6.26 52.45
N ASP A 460 47.04 -7.47 52.22
CA ASP A 460 47.38 -8.64 53.03
C ASP A 460 48.88 -8.95 52.96
N SER A 461 49.50 -8.83 51.79
CA SER A 461 50.96 -9.00 51.66
C SER A 461 51.74 -7.93 52.43
N GLN A 462 51.31 -6.66 52.35
CA GLN A 462 51.91 -5.56 53.12
C GLN A 462 51.78 -5.80 54.63
N ILE A 463 50.60 -6.23 55.10
CA ILE A 463 50.39 -6.56 56.51
C ILE A 463 51.35 -7.67 56.94
N GLN A 464 51.46 -8.76 56.17
CA GLN A 464 52.39 -9.85 56.46
C GLN A 464 53.86 -9.40 56.51
N GLU A 465 54.28 -8.48 55.64
CA GLU A 465 55.63 -7.91 55.64
C GLU A 465 55.88 -7.06 56.90
N VAL A 466 54.94 -6.19 57.26
CA VAL A 466 55.02 -5.35 58.46
C VAL A 466 55.01 -6.20 59.72
N THR A 467 54.15 -7.23 59.81
CA THR A 467 54.15 -8.18 60.94
C THR A 467 55.50 -8.89 61.07
N ARG A 468 56.10 -9.35 59.96
CA ARG A 468 57.45 -9.95 59.97
C ARG A 468 58.53 -8.95 60.39
N ALA A 469 58.43 -7.69 59.98
CA ALA A 469 59.36 -6.63 60.40
C ALA A 469 59.21 -6.34 61.91
N LEU A 470 57.98 -6.28 62.42
CA LEU A 470 57.69 -6.08 63.84
C LEU A 470 58.24 -7.23 64.69
N MET A 471 58.05 -8.49 64.28
CA MET A 471 58.61 -9.65 64.98
C MET A 471 60.14 -9.60 65.03
N ARG A 472 60.80 -9.22 63.93
CA ARG A 472 62.26 -9.03 63.90
C ARG A 472 62.72 -7.92 64.84
N ALA A 473 62.01 -6.79 64.84
CA ALA A 473 62.31 -5.68 65.74
C ALA A 473 62.11 -6.06 67.22
N SER A 474 61.03 -6.77 67.54
CA SER A 474 60.78 -7.30 68.90
C SER A 474 61.89 -8.24 69.35
N ALA A 475 62.26 -9.22 68.52
CA ALA A 475 63.35 -10.15 68.85
C ALA A 475 64.69 -9.42 69.06
N ARG A 476 64.94 -8.34 68.32
CA ARG A 476 66.13 -7.50 68.50
C ARG A 476 66.10 -6.71 69.81
N VAL A 477 64.93 -6.21 70.21
CA VAL A 477 64.75 -5.56 71.53
C VAL A 477 65.06 -6.57 72.64
N ASP A 478 64.49 -7.77 72.58
CA ASP A 478 64.73 -8.82 73.58
C ASP A 478 66.23 -9.21 73.65
N GLU A 479 66.90 -9.30 72.51
CA GLU A 479 68.35 -9.54 72.44
C GLU A 479 69.14 -8.41 73.12
N LEU A 480 68.81 -7.14 72.83
CA LEU A 480 69.46 -5.98 73.44
C LEU A 480 69.18 -5.87 74.94
N GLU A 481 67.97 -6.22 75.40
CA GLU A 481 67.62 -6.29 76.82
C GLU A 481 68.43 -7.36 77.55
N ASN A 482 68.61 -8.54 76.94
CA ASN A 482 69.46 -9.61 77.45
C ASN A 482 70.94 -9.19 77.51
N GLN A 483 71.45 -8.53 76.47
CA GLN A 483 72.81 -7.97 76.46
C GLN A 483 73.00 -6.92 77.56
N LYS A 484 72.03 -5.99 77.70
CA LYS A 484 72.00 -4.99 78.78
C LYS A 484 72.04 -5.66 80.16
N LYS A 485 71.21 -6.68 80.39
CA LYS A 485 71.19 -7.44 81.64
C LYS A 485 72.56 -8.09 81.93
N CYS A 486 73.14 -8.79 80.95
CA CYS A 486 74.46 -9.42 81.10
C CYS A 486 75.57 -8.40 81.42
N LEU A 487 75.55 -7.23 80.79
CA LEU A 487 76.52 -6.15 81.08
C LEU A 487 76.33 -5.59 82.49
N LEU A 488 75.09 -5.41 82.95
CA LEU A 488 74.79 -4.99 84.32
C LEU A 488 75.26 -6.03 85.34
N ASP A 489 75.01 -7.33 85.09
CA ASP A 489 75.46 -8.42 85.95
C ASP A 489 77.01 -8.46 86.05
N LYS A 490 77.71 -8.30 84.91
CA LYS A 490 79.18 -8.19 84.86
C LYS A 490 79.69 -6.95 85.62
N PHE A 491 79.02 -5.81 85.46
CA PHE A 491 79.40 -4.58 86.16
C PHE A 491 79.21 -4.70 87.67
N ALA A 492 78.11 -5.32 88.12
CA ALA A 492 77.88 -5.62 89.54
C ALA A 492 78.96 -6.54 90.10
N ALA A 493 79.35 -7.58 89.35
CA ALA A 493 80.43 -8.50 89.75
C ALA A 493 81.79 -7.82 89.90
N ILE A 494 82.13 -6.86 89.02
CA ILE A 494 83.41 -6.13 89.06
C ILE A 494 83.41 -5.05 90.16
N SER A 495 82.32 -4.29 90.31
CA SER A 495 82.26 -3.13 91.21
C SER A 495 81.93 -3.48 92.67
N GLY A 496 81.45 -4.70 92.93
CA GLY A 496 81.04 -5.16 94.27
C GLY A 496 79.80 -4.46 94.83
N LYS A 497 79.14 -3.59 94.04
CA LYS A 497 77.93 -2.87 94.41
C LYS A 497 76.84 -3.16 93.38
N SER A 498 75.74 -3.77 93.84
CA SER A 498 74.52 -3.91 93.04
C SER A 498 73.84 -2.55 92.94
N ILE A 499 74.20 -1.76 91.93
CA ILE A 499 73.52 -0.50 91.62
C ILE A 499 72.31 -0.83 90.72
N PRO A 500 71.08 -0.42 91.09
CA PRO A 500 69.91 -0.57 90.22
C PRO A 500 70.16 0.00 88.82
N ALA A 501 69.73 -0.71 87.78
CA ALA A 501 69.94 -0.31 86.38
C ALA A 501 69.50 1.13 86.06
N GLN A 502 68.51 1.65 86.80
CA GLN A 502 68.01 3.02 86.67
C GLN A 502 69.00 4.09 87.15
N GLU A 503 69.88 3.80 88.11
CA GLU A 503 70.87 4.76 88.62
C GLU A 503 72.09 4.89 87.72
N VAL A 504 72.50 3.80 87.07
CA VAL A 504 73.57 3.84 86.05
C VAL A 504 73.10 4.63 84.82
N LEU A 505 71.86 4.42 84.36
CA LEU A 505 71.31 5.13 83.20
C LEU A 505 71.09 6.64 83.47
N LYS A 506 70.76 7.03 84.71
CA LYS A 506 70.65 8.45 85.10
C LYS A 506 71.99 9.20 85.02
N GLN A 507 73.13 8.52 85.11
CA GLN A 507 74.45 9.14 84.95
C GLN A 507 74.83 9.37 83.47
N PHE A 508 74.18 8.66 82.53
CA PHE A 508 74.46 8.70 81.09
C PHE A 508 73.34 9.31 80.24
N HIS A 509 72.27 9.85 80.85
CA HIS A 509 71.36 10.74 80.13
C HIS A 509 72.01 12.14 80.05
N PRO A 510 72.58 12.55 78.90
CA PRO A 510 72.78 13.97 78.69
C PRO A 510 71.40 14.61 78.76
N ARG A 511 71.27 15.70 79.52
CA ARG A 511 70.08 16.56 79.44
C ARG A 511 69.91 16.96 77.98
N VAL A 512 68.98 16.33 77.29
CA VAL A 512 68.53 16.77 75.97
C VAL A 512 67.75 18.06 76.24
N GLN A 513 68.40 19.19 75.96
CA GLN A 513 67.72 20.47 75.73
C GLN A 513 67.12 20.47 74.33
#